data_AF-A0A6B4UAF3-F1
#
_entry.id   AF-A0A6B4UAF3-F1
#
_cell.length_a   1.000
_cell.length_b   1.000
_cell.length_c   1.000
_cell.angle_alpha   90.00
_cell.angle_beta   90.00
_cell.angle_gamma   90.00
#
_symmetry.space_group_name_H-M   'P 1'
#
loop_
_entity.id
_entity.type
_entity.pdbx_description
1 polymer ?
#
loop_
_entity_poly.entity_id
_entity_poly.type
_entity_poly.pdbx_seq_one_letter_code
_entity_poly.pdbx_strand_id
1 'polypeptide(L)'
;MKNRPVLINSGIINHAAYLIADGVEKLGAENSKDIMAKLFCTANCYEWDETTNFSKCRNDLIKVTKNLYGENSKYVQIVENAFDQVGIYATPQLLL
;
A
#
# COMPACT_ATOMS: atom_id res chain seq x y z
N MET A 1 -17.68 -21.06 -9.91
CA MET A 1 -16.51 -20.18 -10.16
C MET A 1 -16.70 -18.80 -9.52
N LYS A 2 -16.78 -18.71 -8.18
CA LYS A 2 -17.14 -17.44 -7.47
C LYS A 2 -15.97 -16.45 -7.27
N ASN A 3 -14.71 -16.86 -7.46
CA ASN A 3 -13.53 -16.03 -7.11
C ASN A 3 -12.74 -15.50 -8.31
N ARG A 4 -13.26 -15.64 -9.54
CA ARG A 4 -12.54 -15.21 -10.76
C ARG A 4 -12.17 -13.71 -10.75
N PRO A 5 -13.06 -12.79 -10.31
CA PRO A 5 -12.71 -11.38 -10.21
C PRO A 5 -11.62 -11.11 -9.16
N VAL A 6 -11.59 -11.86 -8.05
CA VAL A 6 -10.55 -11.71 -7.00
C VAL A 6 -9.17 -12.06 -7.55
N LEU A 7 -9.06 -13.14 -8.33
CA LEU A 7 -7.79 -13.54 -8.97
C LEU A 7 -7.32 -12.56 -10.07
N ILE A 8 -8.23 -11.81 -10.68
CA ILE A 8 -7.91 -10.79 -11.69
C ILE A 8 -7.51 -9.48 -10.99
N ASN A 9 -8.35 -9.02 -10.05
CA ASN A 9 -8.18 -7.71 -9.40
C ASN A 9 -7.03 -7.70 -8.39
N SER A 10 -6.58 -8.87 -7.90
CA SER A 10 -5.37 -8.97 -7.07
C SER A 10 -4.13 -8.45 -7.78
N GLY A 11 -4.09 -8.50 -9.12
CA GLY A 11 -3.00 -7.94 -9.93
C GLY A 11 -2.73 -6.47 -9.65
N ILE A 12 -3.78 -5.69 -9.34
CA ILE A 12 -3.67 -4.25 -9.03
C ILE A 12 -2.86 -4.04 -7.75
N ILE A 13 -3.22 -4.73 -6.67
CA ILE A 13 -2.53 -4.63 -5.38
C ILE A 13 -1.15 -5.27 -5.45
N ASN A 14 -0.99 -6.39 -6.18
CA ASN A 14 0.31 -7.00 -6.40
C ASN A 14 1.27 -6.06 -7.15
N HIS A 15 0.76 -5.29 -8.12
CA HIS A 15 1.57 -4.31 -8.83
C HIS A 15 1.95 -3.12 -7.94
N ALA A 16 1.02 -2.63 -7.10
CA ALA A 16 1.35 -1.61 -6.09
C ALA A 16 2.44 -2.10 -5.12
N ALA A 17 2.35 -3.34 -4.64
CA ALA A 17 3.38 -3.95 -3.78
C ALA A 17 4.73 -4.04 -4.49
N TYR A 18 4.76 -4.42 -5.77
CA TYR A 18 5.97 -4.40 -6.58
C TYR A 18 6.58 -2.99 -6.67
N LEU A 19 5.77 -1.98 -7.00
CA LEU A 19 6.21 -0.59 -7.11
C LEU A 19 6.74 -0.03 -5.78
N ILE A 20 6.16 -0.45 -4.64
CA ILE A 20 6.67 -0.09 -3.31
C ILE A 20 8.07 -0.68 -3.10
N ALA A 21 8.26 -1.98 -3.35
CA ALA A 21 9.56 -2.62 -3.18
C ALA A 21 10.61 -2.00 -4.14
N ASP A 22 10.28 -1.80 -5.41
CA ASP A 22 11.15 -1.17 -6.40
C ASP A 22 11.51 0.28 -6.03
N GLY A 23 10.53 1.07 -5.56
CA GLY A 23 10.76 2.44 -5.09
C GLY A 23 11.70 2.48 -3.88
N VAL A 24 11.55 1.54 -2.94
CA VAL A 24 12.42 1.43 -1.77
C VAL A 24 13.84 1.01 -2.16
N GLU A 25 13.97 0.07 -3.10
CA GLU A 25 15.27 -0.33 -3.64
C GLU A 25 16.00 0.85 -4.31
N LYS A 26 15.27 1.67 -5.07
CA LYS A 26 15.79 2.90 -5.70
C LYS A 26 16.22 3.98 -4.69
N LEU A 27 15.78 3.91 -3.43
CA LEU A 27 16.33 4.74 -2.34
C LEU A 27 17.66 4.22 -1.78
N GLY A 28 18.12 3.03 -2.21
CA GLY A 28 19.35 2.40 -1.76
C GLY A 28 19.17 1.39 -0.62
N ALA A 29 17.93 0.97 -0.31
CA ALA A 29 17.68 -0.02 0.73
C ALA A 29 17.79 -1.45 0.16
N GLU A 30 18.76 -2.22 0.65
CA GLU A 30 18.99 -3.62 0.23
C GLU A 30 17.88 -4.59 0.66
N ASN A 31 17.12 -4.24 1.71
CA ASN A 31 16.01 -5.02 2.27
C ASN A 31 14.63 -4.53 1.81
N SER A 32 14.54 -4.03 0.58
CA SER A 32 13.32 -3.39 0.04
C SER A 32 12.07 -4.28 0.10
N LYS A 33 12.21 -5.56 -0.22
CA LYS A 33 11.13 -6.55 -0.15
C LYS A 33 10.67 -6.81 1.28
N ASP A 34 11.58 -6.80 2.25
CA ASP A 34 11.26 -6.98 3.66
C ASP A 34 10.52 -5.76 4.22
N ILE A 35 10.90 -4.55 3.79
CA ILE A 35 10.19 -3.32 4.13
C ILE A 35 8.76 -3.37 3.57
N MET A 36 8.61 -3.69 2.28
CA MET A 36 7.30 -3.86 1.66
C MET A 36 6.46 -4.91 2.41
N ALA A 37 7.03 -6.10 2.68
CA ALA A 37 6.34 -7.15 3.40
C ALA A 37 5.93 -6.70 4.81
N LYS A 38 6.80 -6.00 5.54
CA LYS A 38 6.50 -5.46 6.87
C LYS A 38 5.30 -4.51 6.85
N LEU A 39 5.21 -3.64 5.86
CA LEU A 39 4.08 -2.73 5.69
C LEU A 39 2.76 -3.52 5.49
N PHE A 40 2.74 -4.43 4.53
CA PHE A 40 1.55 -5.24 4.22
C PHE A 40 1.15 -6.17 5.37
N CYS A 41 2.10 -6.83 6.01
CA CYS A 41 1.84 -7.68 7.17
C CYS A 41 1.27 -6.88 8.34
N THR A 42 1.81 -5.69 8.60
CA THR A 42 1.32 -4.82 9.68
C THR A 42 -0.10 -4.33 9.39
N ALA A 43 -0.36 -3.85 8.18
CA ALA A 43 -1.71 -3.43 7.78
C ALA A 43 -2.72 -4.60 7.87
N ASN A 44 -2.34 -5.79 7.40
CA ASN A 44 -3.19 -6.98 7.45
C ASN A 44 -3.51 -7.44 8.89
N CYS A 45 -2.57 -7.31 9.82
CA CYS A 45 -2.78 -7.74 11.21
C CYS A 45 -3.55 -6.74 12.07
N TYR A 46 -3.48 -5.44 11.75
CA TYR A 46 -3.91 -4.39 12.68
C TYR A 46 -4.88 -3.36 12.10
N GLU A 47 -4.98 -3.22 10.78
CA GLU A 47 -5.80 -2.17 10.13
C GLU A 47 -6.92 -2.74 9.27
N TRP A 48 -6.72 -3.93 8.70
CA TRP A 48 -7.66 -4.54 7.76
C TRP A 48 -8.63 -5.50 8.43
N ASP A 49 -9.87 -5.43 7.97
CA ASP A 49 -10.98 -6.31 8.30
C ASP A 49 -11.67 -6.78 7.00
N GLU A 50 -12.76 -7.54 7.14
CA GLU A 50 -13.54 -8.09 6.03
C GLU A 50 -14.18 -7.05 5.10
N THR A 51 -14.23 -5.77 5.50
CA THR A 51 -14.79 -4.67 4.72
C THR A 51 -13.74 -3.87 3.94
N THR A 52 -12.47 -4.23 4.09
CA THR A 52 -11.35 -3.51 3.46
C THR A 52 -11.43 -3.57 1.94
N ASN A 53 -11.61 -2.39 1.32
CA ASN A 53 -11.54 -2.18 -0.12
C ASN A 53 -10.18 -1.57 -0.52
N PHE A 54 -9.95 -1.35 -1.81
CA PHE A 54 -8.68 -0.82 -2.32
C PHE A 54 -8.33 0.58 -1.82
N SER A 55 -9.31 1.48 -1.69
CA SER A 55 -9.07 2.82 -1.14
C SER A 55 -8.72 2.76 0.35
N LYS A 56 -9.39 1.92 1.13
CA LYS A 56 -9.04 1.68 2.55
C LYS A 56 -7.65 1.07 2.66
N CYS A 57 -7.33 0.08 1.83
CA CYS A 57 -6.00 -0.54 1.75
C CYS A 57 -4.89 0.51 1.53
N ARG A 58 -5.05 1.42 0.55
CA ARG A 58 -4.12 2.55 0.32
C ARG A 58 -3.93 3.40 1.58
N ASN A 59 -5.03 3.88 2.15
CA ASN A 59 -5.00 4.81 3.27
C ASN A 59 -4.37 4.18 4.52
N ASP A 60 -4.68 2.92 4.78
CA ASP A 60 -4.13 2.19 5.93
C ASP A 60 -2.64 1.88 5.73
N LEU A 61 -2.20 1.54 4.52
CA LEU A 61 -0.77 1.37 4.23
C LEU A 61 0.00 2.68 4.39
N ILE A 62 -0.56 3.82 3.98
CA ILE A 62 0.01 5.14 4.23
C ILE A 62 0.10 5.40 5.74
N LYS A 63 -0.98 5.15 6.50
CA LYS A 63 -1.01 5.27 7.97
C LYS A 63 0.08 4.42 8.63
N VAL A 64 0.18 3.13 8.28
CA VAL A 64 1.21 2.22 8.79
C VAL A 64 2.62 2.72 8.44
N THR A 65 2.81 3.22 7.23
CA THR A 65 4.11 3.74 6.79
C THR A 65 4.51 4.98 7.58
N LYS A 66 3.57 5.91 7.82
CA LYS A 66 3.78 7.09 8.67
C LYS A 66 4.13 6.68 10.10
N ASN A 67 3.43 5.70 10.67
CA ASN A 67 3.70 5.20 12.02
C ASN A 67 5.09 4.55 12.15
N LEU A 68 5.54 3.83 11.13
CA LEU A 68 6.82 3.10 11.17
C LEU A 68 8.04 3.98 10.80
N TYR A 69 7.86 4.94 9.90
CA TYR A 69 8.98 5.66 9.28
C TYR A 69 8.89 7.19 9.41
N GLY A 70 7.78 7.72 9.94
CA GLY A 70 7.53 9.15 10.12
C GLY A 70 6.71 9.77 8.99
N GLU A 71 5.94 10.80 9.36
CA GLU A 71 4.96 11.50 8.50
C GLU A 71 5.55 11.96 7.16
N ASN A 72 6.78 12.50 7.19
CA ASN A 72 7.45 13.10 6.04
C ASN A 72 8.52 12.19 5.40
N SER A 73 8.46 10.89 5.65
CA SER A 73 9.46 9.96 5.12
C SER A 73 9.30 9.74 3.61
N LYS A 74 10.41 9.46 2.91
CA LYS A 74 10.39 9.08 1.49
C LYS A 74 9.59 7.79 1.25
N TYR A 75 9.47 6.92 2.27
CA TYR A 75 8.65 5.71 2.21
C TYR A 75 7.16 6.03 2.03
N VAL A 76 6.65 7.07 2.70
CA VAL A 76 5.25 7.52 2.52
C VAL A 76 5.01 7.93 1.07
N GLN A 77 5.90 8.75 0.50
CA GLN A 77 5.81 9.20 -0.89
C GLN A 77 5.87 8.03 -1.88
N ILE A 78 6.69 7.00 -1.61
CA ILE A 78 6.73 5.79 -2.43
C ILE A 78 5.39 5.05 -2.41
N VAL A 79 4.80 4.87 -1.24
CA VAL A 79 3.51 4.19 -1.10
C VAL A 79 2.40 4.97 -1.81
N GLU A 80 2.34 6.29 -1.62
CA GLU A 80 1.39 7.16 -2.31
C GLU A 80 1.54 7.04 -3.84
N ASN A 81 2.76 7.19 -4.36
CA ASN A 81 3.04 7.10 -5.79
C ASN A 81 2.76 5.71 -6.38
N ALA A 82 2.96 4.64 -5.62
CA ALA A 82 2.68 3.27 -6.06
C ALA A 82 1.18 3.03 -6.24
N PHE A 83 0.36 3.52 -5.30
CA PHE A 83 -1.10 3.42 -5.39
C PHE A 83 -1.67 4.31 -6.50
N ASP A 84 -1.14 5.53 -6.66
CA ASP A 84 -1.58 6.44 -7.72
C ASP A 84 -1.28 5.86 -9.13
N GLN A 85 -0.15 5.16 -9.31
CA GLN A 85 0.20 4.48 -10.57
C GLN A 85 -0.72 3.31 -10.94
N VAL A 86 -1.36 2.68 -9.95
CA VAL A 86 -2.36 1.61 -10.19
C VAL A 86 -3.80 2.14 -10.19
N GLY A 87 -3.98 3.46 -10.18
CA GLY A 87 -5.28 4.11 -10.27
C GLY A 87 -6.11 4.07 -8.99
N ILE A 88 -5.48 3.84 -7.83
CA ILE A 88 -6.14 3.91 -6.53
C ILE A 88 -5.72 5.21 -5.87
N TYR A 89 -6.64 6.17 -5.83
CA TYR A 89 -6.39 7.51 -5.30
C TYR A 89 -6.88 7.65 -3.87
N ALA A 90 -6.44 8.73 -3.21
CA ALA A 90 -7.03 9.15 -1.95
C ALA A 90 -8.54 9.34 -2.14
N THR A 91 -9.35 8.73 -1.27
CA THR A 91 -10.76 9.12 -1.18
C THR A 91 -10.81 10.60 -0.81
N PRO A 92 -11.55 11.46 -1.53
CA PRO A 92 -11.74 12.84 -1.12
C PRO A 92 -12.23 12.83 0.33
N GLN A 93 -11.49 13.48 1.22
CA GLN A 93 -12.00 13.75 2.55
C GLN A 93 -13.20 14.66 2.33
N LEU A 94 -14.42 14.13 2.53
CA LEU A 94 -15.60 14.98 2.60
C LEU A 94 -15.30 15.98 3.72
N LEU A 95 -15.12 17.24 3.35
CA LEU A 95 -15.10 18.35 4.28
C LEU A 95 -16.48 18.34 4.95
N LEU A 96 -16.54 17.83 6.18
CA LEU A 96 -17.72 17.95 7.05
C LEU A 96 -17.82 19.38 7.57
#